data_AF-A0A0C7MX12-F1
#
_entry.id   AF-A0A0C7MX12-F1
#
_cell.length_a   1.000
_cell.length_b   1.000
_cell.length_c   1.000
_cell.angle_alpha   90.00
_cell.angle_beta   90.00
_cell.angle_gamma   90.00
#
_symmetry.space_group_name_H-M   'P 1'
#
loop_
_entity.id
_entity.type
_entity.pdbx_description
1 polymer ?
#
loop_
_entity_poly.entity_id
_entity_poly.type
_entity_poly.pdbx_seq_one_letter_code
_entity_poly.pdbx_strand_id
1 'polypeptide(L)' 'MTQNTTITLKTLTAHELLCARESVCELFGVLDDSERSSLLVGDDREGQLDSLKAKLEDLKRQVKEAKSNNEGN' A
#
# COMPACT_ATOMS: atom_id res chain seq x y z
N MET A 1 -9.40 5.14 24.57
CA MET A 1 -9.76 6.26 23.68
C MET A 1 -11.19 6.06 23.23
N THR A 2 -12.12 6.93 23.62
CA THR A 2 -13.52 6.90 23.19
C THR A 2 -13.58 7.33 21.73
N GLN A 3 -13.92 6.41 20.81
CA GLN A 3 -14.16 6.78 19.41
C GLN A 3 -15.41 7.66 19.35
N ASN A 4 -15.22 8.92 18.99
CA ASN A 4 -16.33 9.84 18.75
C ASN A 4 -16.84 9.62 17.33
N THR A 5 -17.91 8.84 17.21
CA THR A 5 -18.57 8.52 15.93
C THR A 5 -19.64 9.54 15.53
N THR A 6 -19.81 10.61 16.30
CA THR A 6 -20.82 11.63 15.99
C THR A 6 -20.37 12.51 14.82
N ILE A 7 -21.06 12.35 13.69
CA ILE A 7 -20.90 13.20 12.51
C ILE A 7 -21.80 14.42 12.66
N THR A 8 -21.22 15.62 12.56
CA THR A 8 -21.91 16.91 12.57
C THR A 8 -21.53 17.71 11.33
N LEU A 9 -22.26 18.79 11.05
CA LEU A 9 -21.87 19.71 9.96
C LEU A 9 -20.45 20.27 10.16
N LYS A 10 -20.06 20.52 11.41
CA LYS A 10 -18.70 20.97 11.75
C LYS A 10 -17.65 19.93 11.41
N THR A 11 -17.88 18.65 11.71
CA THR A 11 -16.89 17.60 11.43
C THR A 11 -16.76 17.33 9.93
N LEU A 12 -17.87 17.39 9.19
CA LEU A 12 -17.88 17.15 7.75
C LEU A 12 -17.15 18.27 7.00
N THR A 13 -17.50 19.53 7.29
CA THR A 13 -16.84 20.69 6.67
C THR A 13 -15.38 20.86 7.09
N ALA A 14 -15.04 20.53 8.35
CA ALA A 14 -13.65 20.53 8.80
C ALA A 14 -12.83 19.47 8.07
N HIS A 15 -13.38 18.26 7.87
CA HIS A 15 -12.72 17.20 7.11
C HIS A 15 -12.47 17.62 5.67
N GLU A 16 -13.49 18.11 4.96
CA GLU A 16 -13.35 18.61 3.58
C GLU A 16 -12.28 19.69 3.46
N LEU A 17 -12.29 20.68 4.36
CA LEU A 17 -11.32 21.76 4.35
C LEU A 17 -9.89 21.29 4.66
N LEU A 18 -9.75 20.34 5.59
CA LEU A 18 -8.44 19.76 5.95
C LEU A 18 -7.84 19.00 4.78
N CYS A 19 -8.61 18.12 4.12
CA CYS A 19 -8.15 17.39 2.95
C CYS A 19 -7.74 18.35 1.82
N ALA A 20 -8.56 19.37 1.54
CA ALA A 20 -8.23 20.35 0.50
C ALA A 20 -6.94 21.11 0.79
N ARG A 21 -6.70 21.49 2.06
CA ARG A 21 -5.45 22.17 2.47
C ARG A 21 -4.24 21.26 2.38
N GLU A 22 -4.38 20.01 2.81
CA GLU A 22 -3.32 19.00 2.74
C GLU A 22 -2.83 18.82 1.30
N SER A 23 -3.74 18.59 0.35
CA SER A 23 -3.37 18.41 -1.06
C SER A 23 -2.68 19.62 -1.67
N VAL A 24 -3.07 20.84 -1.28
CA VAL A 24 -2.43 22.07 -1.75
C VAL A 24 -1.03 22.21 -1.14
N CYS A 25 -0.86 21.92 0.15
CA CYS A 25 0.45 21.99 0.80
C CYS A 25 1.41 20.92 0.26
N GLU A 26 0.91 19.73 -0.07
CA GLU A 26 1.68 18.67 -0.74
C GLU A 26 2.15 19.12 -2.13
N LEU A 27 1.27 19.73 -2.93
CA LEU A 27 1.61 20.26 -4.26
C LEU A 27 2.77 21.28 -4.22
N PHE A 28 2.82 22.11 -3.19
CA PHE A 28 3.88 23.11 -3.00
C PHE A 28 5.11 22.59 -2.26
N GLY A 29 5.13 21.31 -1.86
CA GLY A 29 6.26 20.70 -1.14
C GLY A 29 6.53 21.30 0.24
N VAL A 30 5.51 21.89 0.87
CA VAL A 30 5.59 22.49 2.23
C VAL A 30 5.07 21.55 3.31
N LEU A 31 4.51 20.41 2.93
CA LEU A 31 4.07 19.36 3.84
C LEU A 31 5.15 18.27 3.93
N ASP A 32 5.52 17.90 5.16
CA ASP A 32 6.28 16.68 5.43
C ASP A 32 5.29 15.57 5.83
N ASP A 33 5.15 14.57 4.95
CA ASP A 33 4.28 13.41 5.18
C ASP A 33 5.06 12.10 5.33
N SER A 34 6.38 12.18 5.55
CA SER A 34 7.30 11.04 5.58
C SER A 34 6.89 9.94 6.57
N GLU A 35 6.44 10.31 7.77
CA GLU A 35 5.95 9.36 8.77
C GLU A 35 4.70 8.60 8.29
N ARG A 36 3.76 9.31 7.64
CA ARG A 36 2.53 8.70 7.10
C ARG A 36 2.86 7.79 5.92
N SER A 37 3.75 8.23 5.05
CA SER A 37 4.22 7.48 3.89
C SER A 37 4.94 6.19 4.32
N SER A 38 5.84 6.26 5.30
CA SER A 38 6.50 5.08 5.88
C SER A 38 5.50 4.11 6.51
N LEU A 39 4.48 4.60 7.23
CA LEU A 39 3.44 3.74 7.81
C LEU A 39 2.61 2.99 6.75
N LEU A 40 2.26 3.66 5.64
CA LEU A 40 1.40 3.09 4.60
C LEU A 40 2.16 2.18 3.62
N VAL A 41 3.37 2.59 3.22
CA VAL A 41 4.21 1.84 2.28
C VAL A 41 4.95 0.71 3.01
N GLY A 42 5.26 0.90 4.29
CA GLY A 42 6.11 0.03 5.08
C GLY A 42 7.59 0.17 4.71
N ASP A 43 8.45 0.00 5.70
CA ASP A 43 9.90 0.15 5.51
C ASP A 43 10.53 -1.01 4.71
N ASP A 44 9.86 -2.17 4.65
CA ASP A 44 10.36 -3.39 4.01
C ASP A 44 9.74 -3.67 2.63
N ARG A 45 9.60 -2.63 1.81
CA ARG A 45 9.07 -2.77 0.45
C ARG A 45 9.95 -3.67 -0.42
N GLU A 46 11.27 -3.57 -0.26
CA GLU A 46 12.23 -4.29 -1.09
C GLU A 46 12.31 -5.78 -0.72
N GLY A 47 12.28 -6.11 0.57
CA GLY A 47 12.20 -7.51 1.03
C GLY A 47 10.91 -8.21 0.60
N GLN A 48 9.78 -7.49 0.62
CA GLN A 48 8.52 -7.99 0.07
C GLN A 48 8.62 -8.29 -1.43
N LEU A 49 9.24 -7.38 -2.20
CA LEU A 49 9.43 -7.56 -3.64
C LEU A 49 10.26 -8.81 -3.94
N ASP A 50 11.36 -9.01 -3.22
CA ASP A 50 12.26 -10.14 -3.46
C ASP A 50 11.62 -11.47 -3.03
N SER A 51 10.84 -11.48 -1.95
CA SER A 51 9.99 -12.61 -1.57
C SER A 51 9.00 -12.99 -2.67
N LEU A 52 8.35 -12.00 -3.30
CA LEU A 52 7.44 -12.25 -4.42
C LEU A 52 8.17 -12.79 -5.66
N LYS A 53 9.35 -12.25 -6.01
CA LYS A 53 10.16 -12.76 -7.12
C LYS A 53 10.57 -14.22 -6.87
N ALA A 54 10.99 -14.56 -5.66
CA ALA A 54 11.36 -15.92 -5.30
C ALA A 54 10.17 -16.90 -5.44
N LYS A 55 8.99 -16.51 -4.97
CA LYS A 55 7.75 -17.28 -5.14
C LYS A 55 7.39 -17.45 -6.63
N LEU A 56 7.57 -16.41 -7.43
CA LEU A 56 7.30 -16.44 -8.86
C LEU A 56 8.22 -17.44 -9.58
N GLU A 57 9.52 -17.44 -9.27
CA GLU A 57 10.47 -18.39 -9.86
C GLU A 57 10.20 -19.84 -9.40
N ASP A 58 9.82 -20.05 -8.15
CA ASP A 58 9.40 -21.36 -7.65
C ASP A 58 8.15 -21.87 -8.40
N LEU A 59 7.13 -21.03 -8.55
CA LEU A 59 5.91 -21.39 -9.31
C LEU A 59 6.20 -21.68 -10.78
N LYS A 60 7.08 -20.91 -11.43
CA LYS A 60 7.52 -21.18 -12.81
C LYS A 60 8.17 -22.56 -12.92
N ARG A 61 9.02 -22.93 -11.96
CA ARG A 61 9.66 -24.25 -11.91
C ARG A 61 8.60 -25.35 -11.77
N GLN A 62 7.69 -25.23 -10.81
CA GLN A 62 6.63 -26.20 -10.58
C GLN A 62 5.73 -26.39 -11.82
N VAL A 63 5.38 -25.30 -12.51
CA VAL A 63 4.61 -25.36 -13.77
C VAL A 63 5.40 -26.07 -14.88
N LYS A 64 6.71 -25.81 -14.99
CA LYS A 64 7.56 -26.47 -15.98
C LYS A 64 7.66 -27.98 -15.72
N GLU A 65 7.83 -28.37 -14.47
CA GLU A 65 7.89 -29.78 -14.04
C GLU A 65 6.55 -30.49 -14.26
N ALA A 66 5.43 -29.82 -13.96
CA ALA A 66 4.09 -30.36 -14.22
C ALA A 66 3.83 -30.54 -15.73
N LYS A 67 4.29 -29.62 -16.58
CA LYS A 67 4.17 -29.75 -18.04
C LYS A 67 5.04 -30.89 -18.58
N SER A 68 6.29 -31.01 -18.13
CA SER A 68 7.16 -32.10 -18.58
C SER A 68 6.67 -33.48 -18.15
N ASN A 69 6.02 -33.60 -16.99
CA ASN A 69 5.46 -34.87 -16.52
C ASN A 69 4.17 -35.28 -17.25
N ASN A 70 3.46 -34.33 -17.85
CA ASN A 70 2.21 -34.58 -18.57
C ASN A 70 2.42 -34.91 -20.07
N GLU A 71 3.60 -34.60 -20.62
CA GLU A 71 4.00 -34.97 -21.99
C GLU A 71 4.68 -36.36 -22.07
N GLY A 72 4.96 -36.99 -20.92
CA GLY A 72 5.65 -38.28 -20.81
C GLY A 72 4.74 -39.49 -20.52
N ASN A 73 3.42 -39.33 -20.59
CA ASN A 73 2.42 -40.38 -20.38
C ASN A 73 1.40 -40.37 -21.53
#